data_AF-A0A2E0EQU0-F1
#
_entry.id   AF-A0A2E0EQU0-F1
#
_cell.length_a   1.000
_cell.length_b   1.000
_cell.length_c   1.000
_cell.angle_alpha   90.00
_cell.angle_beta   90.00
_cell.angle_gamma   90.00
#
_symmetry.space_group_name_H-M   'P 1'
#
loop_
_entity.id
_entity.type
_entity.pdbx_description
1 polymer ?
#
loop_
_entity_poly.entity_id
_entity_poly.type
_entity_poly.pdbx_seq_one_letter_code
_entity_poly.pdbx_strand_id
1 'polypeptide(L)'
;MAQLKHGDVKGKILTVNGLIEPHDLGKTICHEHLFIDFRVVYQDPPLKKDYKKSLEKVSLGNLGWIRNYWNSNKDNLILNSYEDTLYELNDFKEYGDSIVELTSIGSIRLKNHAERLKSLSSATNLNIILGSGFYVDNSLPEFFKNKNVKDISDIIISDFFNPVNKISSGVIGEIGCSYPLTENEKKSLKASAIAQQKTGASIIIHPGRNENSPFEIIEY
;
A
#
# COMPACT_ATOMS: atom_id res chain seq x y z
N MET A 1 -19.72 14.50 2.56
CA MET A 1 -19.61 13.43 3.58
C MET A 1 -19.19 14.06 4.90
N ALA A 2 -19.84 13.64 6.00
CA ALA A 2 -19.42 14.00 7.36
C ALA A 2 -18.09 13.29 7.68
N GLN A 3 -17.28 13.88 8.58
CA GLN A 3 -16.03 13.25 9.01
C GLN A 3 -16.36 12.09 9.96
N LEU A 4 -15.89 10.89 9.62
CA LEU A 4 -16.03 9.71 10.46
C LEU A 4 -15.31 9.90 11.80
N LYS A 5 -15.88 9.39 12.87
CA LYS A 5 -15.27 9.31 14.20
C LYS A 5 -14.99 7.86 14.56
N HIS A 6 -14.14 7.64 15.56
CA HIS A 6 -13.76 6.29 15.99
C HIS A 6 -14.96 5.40 16.39
N GLY A 7 -16.02 5.96 16.97
CA GLY A 7 -17.23 5.20 17.30
C GLY A 7 -17.97 4.66 16.08
N ASP A 8 -17.86 5.32 14.92
CA ASP A 8 -18.60 4.99 13.71
C ASP A 8 -18.04 3.76 12.99
N VAL A 9 -16.75 3.44 13.22
CA VAL A 9 -16.02 2.39 12.49
C VAL A 9 -16.05 1.03 13.21
N LYS A 10 -16.49 0.95 14.46
CA LYS A 10 -16.42 -0.28 15.26
C LYS A 10 -17.29 -1.38 14.64
N GLY A 11 -16.67 -2.53 14.33
CA GLY A 11 -17.36 -3.69 13.74
C GLY A 11 -17.79 -3.49 12.29
N LYS A 12 -17.27 -2.45 11.62
CA LYS A 12 -17.49 -2.15 10.20
C LYS A 12 -16.17 -2.24 9.43
N ILE A 13 -16.26 -2.20 8.11
CA ILE A 13 -15.10 -2.13 7.22
C ILE A 13 -15.13 -0.77 6.53
N LEU A 14 -13.98 -0.10 6.49
CA LEU A 14 -13.85 1.22 5.90
C LEU A 14 -13.26 1.11 4.49
N THR A 15 -14.06 1.39 3.48
CA THR A 15 -13.66 1.45 2.07
C THR A 15 -13.44 2.90 1.64
N VAL A 16 -12.86 3.10 0.47
CA VAL A 16 -12.72 4.43 -0.16
C VAL A 16 -14.08 5.12 -0.44
N ASN A 17 -15.17 4.36 -0.47
CA ASN A 17 -16.54 4.85 -0.65
C ASN A 17 -17.32 5.01 0.67
N GLY A 18 -16.77 4.54 1.79
CA GLY A 18 -17.38 4.63 3.11
C GLY A 18 -17.46 3.30 3.83
N LEU A 19 -18.29 3.25 4.87
CA LEU A 19 -18.48 2.06 5.69
C LEU A 19 -19.33 1.01 4.98
N ILE A 20 -18.94 -0.25 5.14
CA ILE A 20 -19.75 -1.42 4.77
C ILE A 20 -19.86 -2.37 5.97
N GLU A 21 -20.86 -3.25 5.95
CA GLU A 21 -20.98 -4.30 6.96
C GLU A 21 -19.98 -5.44 6.67
N PRO A 22 -19.54 -6.20 7.68
CA PRO A 22 -18.67 -7.36 7.46
C PRO A 22 -19.25 -8.41 6.50
N HIS A 23 -20.57 -8.55 6.42
CA HIS A 23 -21.22 -9.48 5.49
C HIS A 23 -21.25 -8.98 4.04
N ASP A 24 -21.02 -7.68 3.81
CA ASP A 24 -20.93 -7.08 2.48
C ASP A 24 -19.51 -7.17 1.89
N LEU A 25 -18.54 -7.66 2.66
CA LEU A 25 -17.15 -7.78 2.20
C LEU A 25 -17.01 -8.83 1.09
N GLY A 26 -17.76 -9.93 1.14
CA GLY A 26 -17.70 -10.97 0.11
C GLY A 26 -16.30 -11.58 -0.09
N LYS A 27 -16.04 -12.08 -1.30
CA LYS A 27 -14.75 -12.66 -1.69
C LYS A 27 -13.71 -11.57 -1.85
N THR A 28 -12.61 -11.71 -1.10
CA THR A 28 -11.61 -10.65 -0.95
C THR A 28 -10.21 -11.15 -1.31
N ILE A 29 -9.47 -10.33 -2.06
CA ILE A 29 -8.01 -10.42 -2.16
C ILE A 29 -7.38 -9.39 -1.21
N CYS A 30 -6.51 -9.86 -0.33
CA CYS A 30 -6.12 -9.12 0.88
C CYS A 30 -4.80 -8.34 0.75
N HIS A 31 -4.13 -8.38 -0.41
CA HIS A 31 -2.86 -7.70 -0.61
C HIS A 31 -2.61 -7.43 -2.09
N GLU A 32 -3.01 -6.26 -2.57
CA GLU A 32 -2.76 -5.83 -3.96
C GLU A 32 -2.23 -4.40 -4.03
N HIS A 33 -1.68 -4.03 -5.18
CA HIS A 33 -1.31 -2.64 -5.49
C HIS A 33 -1.96 -2.23 -6.82
N LEU A 34 -2.94 -1.33 -6.75
CA LEU A 34 -3.66 -0.87 -7.94
C LEU A 34 -2.93 0.27 -8.66
N PHE A 35 -2.21 1.08 -7.88
CA PHE A 35 -1.34 2.14 -8.35
C PHE A 35 -0.10 2.19 -7.47
N ILE A 36 1.10 2.26 -8.06
CA ILE A 36 2.34 2.33 -7.29
C ILE A 36 3.47 2.93 -8.12
N ASP A 37 4.33 3.70 -7.46
CA ASP A 37 5.68 4.00 -7.94
C ASP A 37 6.70 3.21 -7.13
N PHE A 38 7.07 2.04 -7.63
CA PHE A 38 7.98 1.14 -6.93
C PHE A 38 9.44 1.31 -7.34
N ARG A 39 9.80 2.45 -7.96
CA ARG A 39 11.18 2.71 -8.40
C ARG A 39 12.20 2.80 -7.26
N VAL A 40 11.75 2.83 -6.01
CA VAL A 40 12.63 2.73 -4.82
C VAL A 40 13.48 1.45 -4.82
N VAL A 41 13.01 0.35 -5.42
CA VAL A 41 13.77 -0.90 -5.52
C VAL A 41 14.60 -1.02 -6.81
N TYR A 42 14.64 0.04 -7.63
CA TYR A 42 15.32 0.02 -8.91
C TYR A 42 16.82 -0.30 -8.74
N GLN A 43 17.31 -1.21 -9.57
CA GLN A 43 18.73 -1.56 -9.66
C GLN A 43 19.17 -1.47 -11.12
N ASP A 44 20.35 -0.92 -11.35
CA ASP A 44 20.90 -0.89 -12.70
C ASP A 44 21.11 -2.31 -13.24
N PRO A 45 20.90 -2.51 -14.56
CA PRO A 45 21.20 -3.78 -15.20
C PRO A 45 22.64 -4.25 -14.92
N PRO A 46 22.88 -5.54 -14.70
CA PRO A 46 24.23 -6.05 -14.46
C PRO A 46 25.16 -5.86 -15.66
N LEU A 47 24.61 -5.85 -16.88
CA LEU A 47 25.35 -5.66 -18.12
C LEU A 47 25.07 -4.28 -18.70
N LYS A 48 26.13 -3.49 -18.93
CA LYS A 48 26.01 -2.13 -19.50
C LYS A 48 25.25 -2.09 -20.84
N LYS A 49 25.37 -3.14 -21.67
CA LYS A 49 24.64 -3.25 -22.94
C LYS A 49 23.11 -3.28 -22.77
N ASP A 50 22.63 -3.68 -21.60
CA ASP A 50 21.20 -3.80 -21.29
C ASP A 50 20.61 -2.50 -20.74
N TYR A 51 21.39 -1.42 -20.61
CA TYR A 51 20.88 -0.12 -20.15
C TYR A 51 19.69 0.37 -20.98
N LYS A 52 19.67 0.10 -22.29
CA LYS A 52 18.52 0.46 -23.11
C LYS A 52 17.24 -0.24 -22.64
N LYS A 53 17.33 -1.51 -22.22
CA LYS A 53 16.20 -2.30 -21.72
C LYS A 53 15.64 -1.77 -20.40
N SER A 54 16.42 -1.03 -19.62
CA SER A 54 15.91 -0.44 -18.37
C SER A 54 14.96 0.73 -18.61
N LEU A 55 14.99 1.34 -19.81
CA LEU A 55 14.20 2.50 -20.20
C LEU A 55 13.09 2.17 -21.22
N GLU A 56 13.10 0.96 -21.78
CA GLU A 56 12.08 0.48 -22.71
C GLU A 56 10.76 0.21 -21.99
N LYS A 57 9.63 0.42 -22.67
CA LYS A 57 8.32 -0.03 -22.19
C LYS A 57 8.26 -1.55 -22.12
N VAL A 58 7.46 -2.09 -21.20
CA VAL A 58 7.18 -3.53 -21.14
C VAL A 58 6.52 -3.98 -22.44
N SER A 59 7.03 -5.05 -23.04
CA SER A 59 6.49 -5.65 -24.26
C SER A 59 6.84 -7.14 -24.34
N LEU A 60 6.18 -7.88 -25.22
CA LEU A 60 6.52 -9.30 -25.45
C LEU A 60 8.00 -9.48 -25.88
N GLY A 61 8.59 -8.49 -26.57
CA GLY A 61 9.98 -8.56 -27.04
C GLY A 61 11.04 -8.42 -25.95
N ASN A 62 10.70 -7.88 -24.77
CA ASN A 62 11.62 -7.75 -23.64
C ASN A 62 11.15 -8.46 -22.37
N LEU A 63 9.96 -9.07 -22.36
CA LEU A 63 9.37 -9.74 -21.20
C LEU A 63 10.28 -10.80 -20.58
N GLY A 64 10.99 -11.59 -21.40
CA GLY A 64 11.93 -12.60 -20.90
C GLY A 64 13.07 -11.98 -20.08
N TRP A 65 13.58 -10.82 -20.48
CA TRP A 65 14.61 -10.10 -19.74
C TRP A 65 14.04 -9.49 -18.45
N ILE A 66 12.86 -8.86 -18.53
CA ILE A 66 12.19 -8.25 -17.38
C ILE A 66 11.88 -9.29 -16.31
N ARG A 67 11.43 -10.51 -16.67
CA ARG A 67 11.19 -11.59 -15.69
C ARG A 67 12.44 -12.00 -14.90
N ASN A 68 13.63 -11.84 -15.48
CA ASN A 68 14.90 -12.13 -14.80
C ASN A 68 15.44 -10.91 -14.03
N TYR A 69 15.19 -9.70 -14.54
CA TYR A 69 15.70 -8.44 -13.98
C TYR A 69 14.55 -7.45 -13.72
N TRP A 70 13.57 -7.90 -12.93
CA TRP A 70 12.27 -7.23 -12.78
C TRP A 70 12.39 -5.82 -12.18
N ASN A 71 13.38 -5.61 -11.30
CA ASN A 71 13.68 -4.32 -10.70
C ASN A 71 14.70 -3.51 -11.50
N SER A 72 15.06 -3.93 -12.71
CA SER A 72 15.94 -3.16 -13.59
C SER A 72 15.22 -2.53 -14.77
N ASN A 73 13.89 -2.58 -14.84
CA ASN A 73 13.09 -1.85 -15.84
C ASN A 73 12.21 -0.80 -15.15
N LYS A 74 12.34 0.47 -15.53
CA LYS A 74 11.61 1.57 -14.89
C LYS A 74 10.11 1.59 -15.20
N ASP A 75 9.71 1.06 -16.35
CA ASP A 75 8.30 0.98 -16.77
C ASP A 75 7.57 -0.10 -15.95
N ASN A 76 8.20 -1.27 -15.77
CA ASN A 76 7.71 -2.39 -14.96
C ASN A 76 7.52 -2.04 -13.47
N LEU A 77 8.26 -1.05 -12.97
CA LEU A 77 8.18 -0.61 -11.57
C LEU A 77 7.10 0.46 -11.33
N ILE A 78 6.30 0.82 -12.32
CA ILE A 78 5.24 1.83 -12.18
C ILE A 78 3.90 1.22 -12.63
N LEU A 79 2.91 1.24 -11.72
CA LEU A 79 1.50 1.02 -12.06
C LEU A 79 0.78 2.37 -11.97
N ASN A 80 0.48 2.99 -13.11
CA ASN A 80 -0.13 4.32 -13.15
C ASN A 80 -1.26 4.46 -14.19
N SER A 81 -1.53 3.44 -15.00
CA SER A 81 -2.59 3.49 -16.02
C SER A 81 -3.95 3.28 -15.38
N TYR A 82 -4.85 4.25 -15.47
CA TYR A 82 -6.21 4.08 -14.93
C TYR A 82 -6.99 3.05 -15.76
N GLU A 83 -6.82 3.10 -17.07
CA GLU A 83 -7.49 2.25 -18.04
C GLU A 83 -7.09 0.78 -17.88
N ASP A 84 -5.79 0.49 -17.70
CA ASP A 84 -5.32 -0.88 -17.49
C ASP A 84 -5.81 -1.41 -16.14
N THR A 85 -5.73 -0.61 -15.07
CA THR A 85 -6.26 -1.02 -13.75
C THR A 85 -7.77 -1.24 -13.82
N LEU A 86 -8.53 -0.38 -14.50
CA LEU A 86 -9.98 -0.54 -14.67
C LEU A 86 -10.31 -1.82 -15.45
N TYR A 87 -9.53 -2.13 -16.48
CA TYR A 87 -9.68 -3.37 -17.26
C TYR A 87 -9.49 -4.60 -16.36
N GLU A 88 -8.39 -4.68 -15.62
CA GLU A 88 -8.10 -5.80 -14.70
C GLU A 88 -9.16 -5.94 -13.60
N LEU A 89 -9.62 -4.82 -13.04
CA LEU A 89 -10.68 -4.85 -12.03
C LEU A 89 -12.03 -5.31 -12.58
N ASN A 90 -12.33 -5.03 -13.86
CA ASN A 90 -13.54 -5.55 -14.50
C ASN A 90 -13.47 -7.05 -14.80
N ASP A 91 -12.27 -7.63 -14.90
CA ASP A 91 -12.12 -9.09 -14.94
C ASP A 91 -12.30 -9.67 -13.53
N PHE A 92 -11.66 -9.08 -12.52
CA PHE A 92 -11.76 -9.55 -11.14
C PHE A 92 -13.20 -9.51 -10.60
N LYS A 93 -13.99 -8.48 -10.92
CA LYS A 93 -15.36 -8.34 -10.38
C LYS A 93 -16.30 -9.49 -10.74
N GLU A 94 -15.98 -10.28 -11.78
CA GLU A 94 -16.76 -11.45 -12.15
C GLU A 94 -16.61 -12.58 -11.12
N TYR A 95 -15.57 -12.53 -10.28
CA TYR A 95 -15.20 -13.58 -9.33
C TYR A 95 -15.03 -13.11 -7.90
N GLY A 96 -14.83 -11.80 -7.66
CA GLY A 96 -14.58 -11.22 -6.35
C GLY A 96 -15.32 -9.91 -6.10
N ASP A 97 -15.41 -9.54 -4.83
CA ASP A 97 -16.22 -8.42 -4.35
C ASP A 97 -15.36 -7.28 -3.78
N SER A 98 -14.20 -7.63 -3.19
CA SER A 98 -13.37 -6.70 -2.43
C SER A 98 -11.87 -6.85 -2.67
N ILE A 99 -11.16 -5.72 -2.59
CA ILE A 99 -9.70 -5.65 -2.71
C ILE A 99 -9.14 -4.80 -1.58
N VAL A 100 -8.08 -5.30 -0.94
CA VAL A 100 -7.25 -4.51 -0.03
C VAL A 100 -6.04 -3.99 -0.79
N GLU A 101 -6.01 -2.68 -1.00
CA GLU A 101 -4.95 -1.98 -1.73
C GLU A 101 -3.90 -1.46 -0.72
N LEU A 102 -2.71 -2.06 -0.71
CA LEU A 102 -1.72 -1.89 0.37
C LEU A 102 -0.55 -0.96 0.05
N THR A 103 -0.71 -0.04 -0.90
CA THR A 103 0.32 0.97 -1.13
C THR A 103 0.40 1.95 0.07
N SER A 104 1.45 1.81 0.87
CA SER A 104 1.67 2.56 2.12
C SER A 104 1.91 4.06 1.89
N ILE A 105 1.74 4.88 2.93
CA ILE A 105 2.01 6.32 2.88
C ILE A 105 3.48 6.56 2.54
N GLY A 106 3.76 7.47 1.60
CA GLY A 106 5.13 7.88 1.29
C GLY A 106 5.35 8.09 -0.19
N SER A 107 6.58 7.83 -0.61
CA SER A 107 7.05 8.06 -1.98
C SER A 107 6.45 7.08 -3.01
N ILE A 108 5.95 5.93 -2.56
CA ILE A 108 5.37 4.89 -3.42
C ILE A 108 3.91 5.16 -3.82
N ARG A 109 3.20 6.04 -3.09
CA ARG A 109 1.86 6.51 -3.50
C ARG A 109 1.97 7.53 -4.60
N LEU A 110 1.16 7.35 -5.65
CA LEU A 110 1.05 8.32 -6.72
C LEU A 110 0.19 9.53 -6.31
N LYS A 111 0.26 10.61 -7.10
CA LYS A 111 -0.58 11.79 -6.86
C LYS A 111 -2.07 11.44 -6.96
N ASN A 112 -2.88 12.01 -6.06
CA ASN A 112 -4.33 11.78 -5.97
C ASN A 112 -4.70 10.29 -5.80
N HIS A 113 -3.87 9.52 -5.09
CA HIS A 113 -4.00 8.07 -4.93
C HIS A 113 -5.41 7.67 -4.48
N ALA A 114 -5.89 8.22 -3.36
CA ALA A 114 -7.17 7.87 -2.75
C ALA A 114 -8.37 8.23 -3.66
N GLU A 115 -8.31 9.37 -4.34
CA GLU A 115 -9.35 9.81 -5.28
C GLU A 115 -9.44 8.89 -6.50
N ARG A 116 -8.30 8.42 -7.01
CA ARG A 116 -8.26 7.46 -8.13
C ARG A 116 -8.85 6.12 -7.72
N LEU A 117 -8.52 5.61 -6.54
CA LEU A 117 -9.10 4.38 -6.01
C LEU A 117 -10.62 4.51 -5.81
N LYS A 118 -11.09 5.63 -5.30
CA LYS A 118 -12.53 5.90 -5.16
C LYS A 118 -13.24 5.90 -6.50
N SER A 119 -12.62 6.50 -7.52
CA SER A 119 -13.14 6.48 -8.88
C SER A 119 -13.22 5.06 -9.44
N LEU A 120 -12.19 4.22 -9.25
CA LEU A 120 -12.22 2.81 -9.65
C LEU A 120 -13.28 2.01 -8.91
N SER A 121 -13.38 2.16 -7.58
CA SER A 121 -14.41 1.50 -6.77
C SER A 121 -15.81 1.85 -7.26
N SER A 122 -16.05 3.13 -7.57
CA SER A 122 -17.33 3.59 -8.12
C SER A 122 -17.61 3.05 -9.53
N ALA A 123 -16.58 2.95 -10.38
CA ALA A 123 -16.72 2.48 -11.76
C ALA A 123 -16.93 0.96 -11.86
N THR A 124 -16.41 0.20 -10.90
CA THR A 124 -16.41 -1.27 -10.91
C THR A 124 -17.43 -1.88 -9.95
N ASN A 125 -17.96 -1.07 -9.02
CA ASN A 125 -18.77 -1.51 -7.88
C ASN A 125 -18.04 -2.49 -6.93
N LEU A 126 -16.71 -2.54 -6.98
CA LEU A 126 -15.89 -3.28 -6.03
C LEU A 126 -15.67 -2.47 -4.75
N ASN A 127 -15.60 -3.15 -3.62
CA ASN A 127 -15.13 -2.54 -2.39
C ASN A 127 -13.60 -2.44 -2.42
N ILE A 128 -13.06 -1.22 -2.34
CA ILE A 128 -11.62 -1.00 -2.25
C ILE A 128 -11.27 -0.48 -0.86
N ILE A 129 -10.47 -1.24 -0.12
CA ILE A 129 -9.96 -0.89 1.20
C ILE A 129 -8.55 -0.33 1.03
N LEU A 130 -8.38 0.96 1.32
CA LEU A 130 -7.08 1.64 1.22
C LEU A 130 -6.21 1.35 2.45
N GLY A 131 -4.95 0.96 2.20
CA GLY A 131 -3.91 0.78 3.21
C GLY A 131 -3.43 2.08 3.83
N SER A 132 -2.55 1.99 4.81
CA SER A 132 -1.95 3.12 5.54
C SER A 132 -0.56 2.73 6.03
N GLY A 133 0.00 3.46 6.98
CA GLY A 133 1.32 3.14 7.53
C GLY A 133 2.45 3.41 6.56
N PHE A 134 3.61 2.82 6.82
CA PHE A 134 4.85 3.11 6.09
C PHE A 134 5.60 1.83 5.75
N TYR A 135 6.19 1.81 4.56
CA TYR A 135 6.93 0.66 4.04
C TYR A 135 8.39 0.65 4.56
N VAL A 136 9.31 -0.04 3.87
CA VAL A 136 10.69 -0.25 4.33
C VAL A 136 11.51 1.04 4.33
N ASP A 137 12.61 1.08 5.10
CA ASP A 137 13.37 2.30 5.42
C ASP A 137 13.80 3.13 4.20
N ASN A 138 14.22 2.47 3.12
CA ASN A 138 14.67 3.15 1.89
C ASN A 138 13.55 3.88 1.12
N SER A 139 12.28 3.60 1.44
CA SER A 139 11.09 4.20 0.82
C SER A 139 10.48 5.34 1.64
N LEU A 140 10.93 5.50 2.88
CA LEU A 140 10.34 6.43 3.83
C LEU A 140 10.49 7.87 3.34
N PRO A 141 9.43 8.70 3.48
CA PRO A 141 9.50 10.10 3.08
C PRO A 141 10.45 10.88 3.97
N GLU A 142 11.03 11.97 3.44
CA GLU A 142 12.05 12.76 4.13
C GLU A 142 11.64 13.22 5.54
N PHE A 143 10.36 13.60 5.71
CA PHE A 143 9.83 14.03 7.00
C PHE A 143 9.85 12.94 8.09
N PHE A 144 9.88 11.65 7.71
CA PHE A 144 9.76 10.53 8.63
C PHE A 144 10.95 10.47 9.60
N LYS A 145 12.15 10.81 9.11
CA LYS A 145 13.39 10.76 9.90
C LYS A 145 13.33 11.68 11.12
N ASN A 146 12.68 12.83 10.98
CA ASN A 146 12.62 13.87 12.01
C ASN A 146 11.43 13.71 12.97
N LYS A 147 10.65 12.65 12.84
CA LYS A 147 9.44 12.39 13.65
C LYS A 147 9.70 11.30 14.69
N ASN A 148 9.10 11.44 15.86
CA ASN A 148 9.09 10.42 16.89
C ASN A 148 7.93 9.42 16.67
N VAL A 149 7.87 8.36 17.48
CA VAL A 149 6.84 7.31 17.41
C VAL A 149 5.42 7.89 17.45
N LYS A 150 5.16 8.85 18.36
CA LYS A 150 3.84 9.47 18.52
C LYS A 150 3.45 10.28 17.29
N ASP A 151 4.39 11.05 16.73
CA ASP A 151 4.13 11.83 15.52
C ASP A 151 3.79 10.92 14.33
N ILE A 152 4.47 9.78 14.20
CA ILE A 152 4.17 8.78 13.17
C ILE A 152 2.81 8.13 13.42
N SER A 153 2.48 7.78 14.67
CA SER A 153 1.17 7.20 14.98
C SER A 153 0.03 8.18 14.69
N ASP A 154 0.22 9.46 15.00
CA ASP A 154 -0.77 10.51 14.75
C ASP A 154 -1.02 10.68 13.24
N ILE A 155 0.00 10.50 12.39
CA ILE A 155 -0.15 10.49 10.92
C ILE A 155 -1.00 9.30 10.46
N ILE A 156 -0.70 8.10 10.96
CA ILE A 156 -1.46 6.88 10.60
C ILE A 156 -2.92 7.04 11.03
N ILE A 157 -3.18 7.51 12.25
CA ILE A 157 -4.53 7.74 12.77
C ILE A 157 -5.26 8.80 11.92
N SER A 158 -4.58 9.87 11.52
CA SER A 158 -5.16 10.92 10.68
C SER A 158 -5.58 10.39 9.28
N ASP A 159 -4.87 9.41 8.75
CA ASP A 159 -5.18 8.78 7.45
C ASP A 159 -6.52 7.99 7.48
N PHE A 160 -6.91 7.47 8.65
CA PHE A 160 -8.24 6.86 8.88
C PHE A 160 -9.36 7.89 9.02
N PHE A 161 -9.05 9.14 9.30
CA PHE A 161 -10.02 10.21 9.51
C PHE A 161 -9.68 11.45 8.66
N ASN A 162 -9.23 11.19 7.42
CA ASN A 162 -8.58 12.18 6.57
C ASN A 162 -9.44 13.44 6.41
N PRO A 163 -8.98 14.60 6.92
CA PRO A 163 -9.79 15.83 6.91
C PRO A 163 -9.80 16.52 5.54
N VAL A 164 -8.86 16.19 4.64
CA VAL A 164 -8.63 16.92 3.38
C VAL A 164 -9.58 16.45 2.30
N ASN A 165 -9.47 15.19 1.88
CA ASN A 165 -10.29 14.62 0.81
C ASN A 165 -11.46 13.79 1.34
N LYS A 166 -11.51 13.53 2.65
CA LYS A 166 -12.53 12.71 3.31
C LYS A 166 -12.62 11.28 2.76
N ILE A 167 -11.50 10.77 2.25
CA ILE A 167 -11.31 9.36 1.86
C ILE A 167 -10.37 8.76 2.88
N SER A 168 -10.87 7.79 3.63
CA SER A 168 -10.15 7.18 4.73
C SER A 168 -9.48 5.87 4.31
N SER A 169 -8.34 5.58 4.92
CA SER A 169 -7.76 4.25 4.94
C SER A 169 -8.56 3.33 5.85
N GLY A 170 -8.58 2.03 5.54
CA GLY A 170 -9.32 1.01 6.29
C GLY A 170 -8.47 -0.08 6.92
N VAL A 171 -7.18 -0.14 6.59
CA VAL A 171 -6.21 -1.09 7.16
C VAL A 171 -4.86 -0.40 7.40
N ILE A 172 -4.16 -0.80 8.45
CA ILE A 172 -2.80 -0.32 8.73
C ILE A 172 -1.83 -1.23 8.01
N GLY A 173 -1.26 -0.76 6.89
CA GLY A 173 -0.29 -1.52 6.14
C GLY A 173 -0.25 -1.22 4.64
N GLU A 174 0.71 -1.81 3.92
CA GLU A 174 1.69 -2.76 4.47
C GLU A 174 2.80 -2.08 5.30
N ILE A 175 3.09 -2.60 6.50
CA ILE A 175 4.18 -2.10 7.34
C ILE A 175 5.48 -2.78 6.96
N GLY A 176 6.41 -2.02 6.41
CA GLY A 176 7.67 -2.53 5.88
C GLY A 176 8.65 -2.93 6.98
N CYS A 177 9.10 -4.19 6.93
CA CYS A 177 10.14 -4.70 7.81
C CYS A 177 11.25 -5.34 6.97
N SER A 178 12.46 -4.81 7.06
CA SER A 178 13.65 -5.50 6.56
C SER A 178 14.15 -6.52 7.59
N TYR A 179 15.25 -7.20 7.28
CA TYR A 179 15.92 -8.06 8.26
C TYR A 179 17.43 -7.82 8.23
N PRO A 180 18.05 -7.47 9.38
CA PRO A 180 17.40 -7.10 10.65
C PRO A 180 16.60 -5.79 10.52
N LEU A 181 15.65 -5.55 11.43
CA LEU A 181 14.88 -4.30 11.45
C LEU A 181 15.79 -3.07 11.62
N THR A 182 15.58 -2.05 10.79
CA THR A 182 16.21 -0.74 11.03
C THR A 182 15.55 0.01 12.18
N GLU A 183 16.22 1.01 12.74
CA GLU A 183 15.63 1.87 13.79
C GLU A 183 14.37 2.61 13.32
N ASN A 184 14.30 2.98 12.03
CA ASN A 184 13.11 3.60 11.46
C ASN A 184 11.97 2.59 11.29
N GLU A 185 12.26 1.34 10.94
CA GLU A 185 11.26 0.28 10.82
C GLU A 185 10.69 -0.11 12.19
N LYS A 186 11.54 -0.23 13.22
CA LYS A 186 11.11 -0.38 14.63
C LYS A 186 10.20 0.77 15.07
N LYS A 187 10.55 2.01 14.70
CA LYS A 187 9.73 3.20 14.96
C LYS A 187 8.38 3.12 14.25
N SER A 188 8.36 2.67 12.99
CA SER A 188 7.15 2.45 12.18
C SER A 188 6.23 1.39 12.81
N LEU A 189 6.80 0.25 13.23
CA LEU A 189 6.07 -0.83 13.90
C LEU A 189 5.40 -0.36 15.19
N LYS A 190 6.16 0.26 16.11
CA LYS A 190 5.61 0.80 17.37
C LYS A 190 4.48 1.81 17.11
N ALA A 191 4.67 2.70 16.13
CA ALA A 191 3.66 3.69 15.78
C ALA A 191 2.39 3.02 15.20
N SER A 192 2.55 1.96 14.42
CA SER A 192 1.46 1.17 13.85
C SER A 192 0.67 0.43 14.91
N ALA A 193 1.34 -0.15 15.92
CA ALA A 193 0.70 -0.77 17.07
C ALA A 193 -0.12 0.25 17.89
N ILE A 194 0.42 1.45 18.15
CA ILE A 194 -0.33 2.53 18.81
C ILE A 194 -1.55 2.94 17.96
N ALA A 195 -1.37 3.11 16.65
CA ALA A 195 -2.47 3.45 15.76
C ALA A 195 -3.56 2.38 15.78
N GLN A 196 -3.21 1.10 15.74
CA GLN A 196 -4.15 -0.02 15.83
C GLN A 196 -4.95 0.00 17.14
N GLN A 197 -4.30 0.28 18.27
CA GLN A 197 -5.00 0.41 19.55
C GLN A 197 -6.00 1.57 19.55
N LYS A 198 -5.72 2.64 18.80
CA LYS A 198 -6.56 3.84 18.72
C LYS A 198 -7.66 3.76 17.67
N THR A 199 -7.44 3.04 16.58
CA THR A 199 -8.39 2.94 15.45
C THR A 199 -9.20 1.65 15.50
N GLY A 200 -8.68 0.59 16.12
CA GLY A 200 -9.23 -0.76 16.08
C GLY A 200 -9.01 -1.48 14.74
N ALA A 201 -8.25 -0.88 13.82
CA ALA A 201 -8.04 -1.42 12.48
C ALA A 201 -7.07 -2.61 12.49
N SER A 202 -7.21 -3.53 11.54
CA SER A 202 -6.26 -4.61 11.33
C SER A 202 -4.88 -4.05 10.89
N ILE A 203 -3.82 -4.80 11.21
CA ILE A 203 -2.45 -4.53 10.74
C ILE A 203 -2.03 -5.61 9.74
N ILE A 204 -1.40 -5.20 8.64
CA ILE A 204 -0.72 -6.09 7.70
C ILE A 204 0.77 -5.72 7.65
N ILE A 205 1.63 -6.71 7.84
CA ILE A 205 3.09 -6.54 7.94
C ILE A 205 3.76 -7.19 6.74
N HIS A 206 4.73 -6.49 6.17
CA HIS A 206 5.68 -7.01 5.19
C HIS A 206 6.92 -7.53 5.92
N PRO A 207 7.08 -8.85 6.11
CA PRO A 207 8.26 -9.38 6.78
C PRO A 207 9.48 -9.36 5.84
N GLY A 208 10.65 -9.28 6.45
CA GLY A 208 11.90 -9.56 5.76
C GLY A 208 11.95 -11.02 5.30
N ARG A 209 12.77 -11.30 4.28
CA ARG A 209 12.87 -12.65 3.68
C ARG A 209 13.55 -13.69 4.57
N ASN A 210 14.16 -13.27 5.68
CA ASN A 210 14.80 -14.18 6.62
C ASN A 210 13.73 -14.88 7.48
N GLU A 211 13.93 -16.18 7.74
CA GLU A 211 13.02 -16.99 8.57
C GLU A 211 12.83 -16.44 10.00
N ASN A 212 13.81 -15.69 10.52
CA ASN A 212 13.73 -15.06 11.84
C ASN A 212 13.03 -13.70 11.84
N SER A 213 12.70 -13.14 10.68
CA SER A 213 12.07 -11.81 10.62
C SER A 213 10.74 -11.73 11.38
N PRO A 214 9.81 -12.70 11.29
CA PRO A 214 8.59 -12.66 12.09
C PRO A 214 8.84 -12.65 13.61
N PHE A 215 9.87 -13.34 14.09
CA PHE A 215 10.19 -13.38 15.53
C PHE A 215 10.76 -12.04 16.02
N GLU A 216 11.58 -11.37 15.21
CA GLU A 216 12.07 -10.01 15.53
C GLU A 216 10.91 -9.00 15.53
N ILE A 217 9.96 -9.13 14.60
CA ILE A 217 8.82 -8.21 14.45
C ILE A 217 7.89 -8.24 15.66
N ILE A 218 7.57 -9.42 16.21
CA ILE A 218 6.62 -9.55 17.33
C ILE A 218 7.14 -9.04 18.68
N GLU A 219 8.41 -8.62 18.76
CA GLU A 219 8.97 -7.96 19.95
C GLU A 219 8.54 -6.49 20.07
N TYR A 220 7.83 -5.95 19.08
CA TYR A 220 7.43 -4.53 18.94
C TYR A 220 5.91 -4.34 18.89
#